data_AF-A0AA35X8A9-F1
#
_entry.id   AF-A0AA35X8A9-F1
#
_cell.length_a   1.000
_cell.length_b   1.000
_cell.length_c   1.000
_cell.angle_alpha   90.00
_cell.angle_beta   90.00
_cell.angle_gamma   90.00
#
_symmetry.space_group_name_H-M   'P 1'
#
loop_
_entity.id
_entity.type
_entity.pdbx_description
1 polymer ?
#
loop_
_entity_poly.entity_id
_entity_poly.type
_entity_poly.pdbx_seq_one_letter_code
_entity_poly.pdbx_strand_id
1 'polypeptide(L)'
;MVGLHAQTLRYYERVGLVFPSRSGGRQRLYSMADVDRLRKIKTFTDEMGVNLAGAEVALKLIDHITELENQVETLTNEVVRLRAADDGMTRNNSIRR
;
A
#
# COMPACT_ATOMS: atom_id res chain seq x y z
N MET A 1 0.76 8.40 -20.20
CA MET A 1 0.76 9.26 -18.99
C MET A 1 -0.70 9.53 -18.62
N VAL A 2 -1.10 9.55 -17.34
CA VAL A 2 -2.51 9.39 -16.82
C VAL A 2 -3.60 10.32 -17.43
N GLY A 3 -3.22 11.27 -18.28
CA GLY A 3 -4.15 12.14 -19.01
C GLY A 3 -4.81 13.21 -18.12
N LEU A 4 -4.30 13.39 -16.90
CA LEU A 4 -4.82 14.38 -15.95
C LEU A 4 -4.27 15.77 -16.27
N HIS A 5 -5.14 16.77 -16.20
CA HIS A 5 -4.75 18.17 -16.32
C HIS A 5 -3.88 18.60 -15.13
N ALA A 6 -2.91 19.50 -15.36
CA ALA A 6 -1.96 19.94 -14.34
C ALA A 6 -2.64 20.58 -13.10
N GLN A 7 -3.83 21.16 -13.26
CA GLN A 7 -4.61 21.70 -12.14
C GLN A 7 -5.19 20.60 -11.26
N THR A 8 -5.64 19.50 -11.84
CA THR A 8 -6.17 18.33 -11.12
C THR A 8 -5.06 17.67 -10.31
N LEU A 9 -3.86 17.53 -10.88
CA LEU A 9 -2.68 17.04 -10.16
C LEU A 9 -2.33 17.92 -8.95
N ARG A 10 -2.30 19.25 -9.14
CA ARG A 10 -2.07 20.20 -8.04
C ARG A 10 -3.13 20.13 -6.95
N TYR A 11 -4.37 19.83 -7.32
CA TYR A 11 -5.44 19.65 -6.34
C TYR A 11 -5.22 18.36 -5.54
N TYR A 12 -4.89 17.25 -6.20
CA TYR A 12 -4.61 15.97 -5.56
C TYR A 12 -3.38 16.04 -4.64
N GLU A 13 -2.33 16.77 -5.02
CA GLU A 13 -1.21 17.10 -4.14
C GLU A 13 -1.68 17.82 -2.87
N ARG A 14 -2.55 18.82 -3.01
CA ARG A 14 -3.02 19.64 -1.88
C ARG A 14 -3.88 18.85 -0.90
N VAL A 15 -4.71 17.93 -1.40
CA VAL A 15 -5.53 17.05 -0.56
C VAL A 15 -4.77 15.81 -0.07
N GLY A 16 -3.46 15.72 -0.33
CA GLY A 16 -2.61 14.65 0.20
C GLY A 16 -2.79 13.30 -0.49
N LEU A 17 -3.34 13.29 -1.71
CA LEU A 17 -3.54 12.06 -2.47
C LEU A 17 -2.28 11.57 -3.18
N VAL A 18 -1.33 12.46 -3.46
CA VAL A 18 -0.04 12.15 -4.08
C VAL A 18 1.04 13.06 -3.52
N PHE A 19 2.27 12.54 -3.42
CA PHE A 19 3.39 13.26 -2.82
C PHE A 19 4.59 13.28 -3.78
N PRO A 20 4.56 14.17 -4.79
CA PRO A 20 5.66 14.24 -5.75
C PRO A 20 6.94 14.71 -5.06
N SER A 21 8.06 14.09 -5.43
CA SER A 21 9.37 14.62 -5.08
C SER A 21 9.70 15.84 -5.95
N ARG A 22 10.62 16.68 -5.49
CA ARG A 22 11.08 17.85 -6.25
C ARG A 22 12.52 17.65 -6.66
N SER A 23 12.82 17.85 -7.94
CA SER A 23 14.20 17.94 -8.42
C SER A 23 14.78 19.34 -8.17
N GLY A 24 16.11 19.46 -8.20
CA GLY A 24 16.84 20.73 -7.99
C GLY A 24 16.42 21.87 -8.93
N GLY A 25 15.68 21.59 -10.00
CA GLY A 25 15.09 22.55 -10.93
C GLY A 25 13.61 22.90 -10.66
N ARG A 26 13.05 22.61 -9.47
CA ARG A 26 11.66 22.92 -9.08
C ARG A 26 10.59 22.10 -9.83
N GLN A 27 10.98 21.10 -10.61
CA GLN A 27 10.06 20.19 -11.30
C GLN A 27 9.52 19.11 -10.34
N ARG A 28 8.24 18.78 -10.50
CA ARG A 28 7.58 17.68 -9.78
C ARG A 28 7.93 16.37 -10.46
N LEU A 29 8.47 15.44 -9.71
CA LEU A 29 8.73 14.08 -10.13
C LEU A 29 7.75 13.16 -9.42
N TYR A 30 6.95 12.45 -10.21
CA TYR A 30 6.02 11.45 -9.71
C TYR A 30 6.70 10.09 -9.78
N SER A 31 6.67 9.36 -8.66
CA SER A 31 7.09 7.97 -8.62
C SER A 31 6.10 7.08 -9.37
N MET A 32 6.48 5.84 -9.67
CA MET A 32 5.53 4.88 -10.23
C MET A 32 4.34 4.64 -9.30
N ALA A 33 4.57 4.62 -7.98
CA ALA A 33 3.50 4.50 -6.98
C ALA A 33 2.51 5.67 -7.04
N ASP A 34 2.99 6.91 -7.23
CA ASP A 34 2.11 8.07 -7.44
C ASP A 34 1.28 7.89 -8.71
N VAL A 35 1.89 7.43 -9.80
CA VAL A 35 1.20 7.21 -11.08
C VAL A 35 0.11 6.14 -10.96
N ASP A 36 0.39 5.05 -10.24
CA ASP A 36 -0.60 4.00 -9.95
C ASP A 36 -1.75 4.52 -9.09
N ARG A 37 -1.44 5.34 -8.09
CA ARG A 37 -2.43 5.98 -7.23
C ARG A 37 -3.35 6.90 -8.04
N LEU A 38 -2.78 7.70 -8.93
CA LEU A 38 -3.54 8.56 -9.85
C LEU A 38 -4.45 7.75 -10.79
N ARG A 39 -3.98 6.58 -11.27
CA ARG A 39 -4.82 5.66 -12.06
C ARG A 39 -6.01 5.15 -11.26
N LYS A 40 -5.80 4.69 -10.02
CA LYS A 40 -6.88 4.20 -9.14
C LYS A 40 -7.93 5.28 -8.88
N ILE A 41 -7.49 6.51 -8.57
CA ILE A 41 -8.40 7.66 -8.37
C ILE A 41 -9.22 7.90 -9.64
N LYS A 42 -8.57 7.86 -10.80
CA LYS A 42 -9.24 8.04 -12.09
C LYS A 42 -10.29 6.95 -12.31
N THR A 43 -9.98 5.68 -12.07
CA THR A 43 -10.96 4.58 -12.18
C THR A 43 -12.14 4.78 -11.22
N PHE A 44 -11.89 5.16 -9.96
CA PHE A 44 -12.98 5.41 -9.00
C PHE A 44 -13.88 6.58 -9.43
N THR A 45 -13.29 7.64 -9.98
CA THR A 45 -14.03 8.84 -10.37
C THR A 45 -14.74 8.70 -11.72
N ASP A 46 -14.05 8.19 -12.74
CA ASP A 46 -14.55 8.11 -14.12
C ASP A 46 -15.44 6.88 -14.34
N GLU A 47 -15.09 5.73 -13.78
CA GLU A 47 -15.79 4.46 -14.06
C GLU A 47 -16.85 4.14 -13.01
N MET A 48 -16.57 4.43 -11.74
CA MET A 48 -17.47 4.09 -10.62
C MET A 48 -18.32 5.28 -10.13
N GLY A 49 -18.11 6.48 -10.68
CA GLY A 49 -18.85 7.68 -10.29
C GLY A 49 -18.62 8.13 -8.85
N VAL A 50 -17.55 7.66 -8.21
CA VAL A 50 -17.20 8.03 -6.84
C VAL A 50 -16.63 9.45 -6.84
N ASN A 51 -17.08 10.30 -5.92
CA ASN A 51 -16.49 11.63 -5.79
C ASN A 51 -15.05 11.55 -5.21
N LEU A 52 -14.29 12.64 -5.27
CA LEU A 52 -12.89 12.61 -4.83
C LEU A 52 -12.73 12.26 -3.35
N ALA A 53 -13.63 12.72 -2.49
CA ALA A 53 -13.59 12.40 -1.05
C ALA A 53 -13.80 10.90 -0.81
N GLY A 54 -14.72 10.28 -1.55
CA GLY A 54 -14.94 8.83 -1.53
C GLY A 54 -13.73 8.07 -2.05
N ALA A 55 -13.11 8.55 -3.13
CA ALA A 55 -11.89 7.95 -3.68
C ALA A 55 -10.71 8.05 -2.70
N GLU A 56 -10.60 9.15 -1.96
CA GLU A 56 -9.61 9.32 -0.89
C GLU A 56 -9.82 8.30 0.23
N VAL A 57 -11.04 8.17 0.74
CA VAL A 57 -11.37 7.21 1.80
C VAL A 57 -11.10 5.78 1.32
N ALA A 58 -11.53 5.43 0.10
CA ALA A 58 -11.28 4.12 -0.48
C ALA A 58 -9.79 3.80 -0.57
N LEU A 59 -8.96 4.75 -1.03
CA LEU A 59 -7.52 4.56 -1.07
C LEU A 59 -6.90 4.35 0.31
N LYS A 60 -7.30 5.13 1.31
CA LYS A 60 -6.80 4.94 2.70
C LYS A 60 -7.18 3.57 3.25
N LEU A 61 -8.39 3.10 2.95
CA LEU A 61 -8.85 1.76 3.34
C LEU A 61 -8.05 0.66 2.64
N ILE A 62 -7.78 0.82 1.34
CA ILE A 62 -6.95 -0.13 0.58
C ILE A 62 -5.54 -0.20 1.18
N ASP A 63 -4.91 0.95 1.45
CA ASP A 63 -3.58 0.98 2.07
C ASP A 63 -3.60 0.30 3.45
N HIS A 64 -4.64 0.54 4.25
CA HIS A 64 -4.78 -0.10 5.57
C HIS A 64 -4.99 -1.61 5.48
N ILE A 65 -5.80 -2.08 4.51
CA ILE A 65 -6.00 -3.51 4.27
C ILE A 65 -4.68 -4.16 3.87
N THR A 66 -3.93 -3.57 2.93
CA THR A 66 -2.61 -4.09 2.52
C THR A 66 -1.63 -4.16 3.70
N GLU A 67 -1.61 -3.15 4.56
CA GLU A 67 -0.80 -3.17 5.77
C GLU A 67 -1.20 -4.30 6.73
N LEU A 68 -2.51 -4.49 6.95
CA LEU A 68 -3.02 -5.58 7.78
C LEU A 68 -2.71 -6.96 7.18
N GLU A 69 -2.82 -7.11 5.86
CA GLU A 69 -2.46 -8.34 5.15
C GLU A 69 -0.99 -8.70 5.35
N ASN A 70 -0.09 -7.71 5.25
CA ASN A 70 1.35 -7.91 5.50
C ASN A 70 1.64 -8.30 6.97
N GLN A 71 0.91 -7.71 7.92
CA GLN A 71 1.04 -8.06 9.33
C GLN A 71 0.55 -9.49 9.60
N VAL A 72 -0.58 -9.89 9.01
CA VAL A 72 -1.11 -11.25 9.10
C VAL A 72 -0.12 -12.26 8.51
N GLU A 73 0.48 -11.97 7.36
CA GLU A 73 1.51 -12.82 6.75
C GLU A 73 2.73 -12.98 7.67
N THR A 74 3.22 -11.87 8.21
CA THR A 74 4.37 -11.86 9.13
C THR A 74 4.11 -12.71 10.37
N LEU A 75 2.96 -12.50 11.02
CA LEU A 75 2.57 -13.25 12.22
C LEU A 75 2.34 -14.73 11.92
N THR A 76 1.74 -15.04 10.77
CA THR A 76 1.54 -16.44 10.33
C THR A 76 2.89 -17.14 10.16
N ASN A 77 3.85 -16.48 9.53
CA ASN A 77 5.20 -17.00 9.36
C ASN A 77 5.92 -17.21 10.70
N GLU A 78 5.72 -16.32 11.67
CA GLU A 78 6.27 -16.45 13.02
C GLU A 78 5.67 -17.64 13.77
N VAL A 79 4.34 -17.81 13.73
CA VAL A 79 3.66 -18.96 14.34
C VAL A 79 4.15 -20.28 13.73
N VAL A 80 4.33 -20.34 12.41
CA VAL A 80 4.88 -21.53 11.74
C VAL A 80 6.30 -21.84 12.22
N ARG A 81 7.16 -20.82 12.34
CA ARG A 81 8.54 -21.00 12.84
C ARG A 81 8.58 -21.50 14.28
N LEU A 82 7.77 -20.92 15.17
CA LEU A 82 7.73 -21.33 16.58
C LEU A 82 7.24 -22.77 16.74
N ARG A 83 6.18 -23.16 16.01
CA ARG A 83 5.69 -24.55 16.02
C ARG A 83 6.74 -25.55 15.52
N ALA A 84 7.47 -25.21 14.46
CA ALA A 84 8.55 -26.05 13.95
C ALA A 84 9.72 -26.21 14.95
N ALA A 85 10.02 -25.18 15.74
CA ALA A 85 11.05 -25.23 16.77
C ALA A 85 10.64 -26.13 17.95
N ASP A 86 9.39 -26.05 18.41
CA ASP A 86 8.84 -26.90 19.49
C ASP A 86 8.81 -28.39 19.09
N ASP A 87 8.44 -28.67 17.84
CA ASP A 87 8.43 -30.04 17.29
C ASP A 87 9.86 -30.63 17.24
N GLY A 88 10.86 -29.82 16.89
CA GLY A 88 12.26 -30.22 16.89
C GLY A 88 12.84 -30.48 18.29
N MET A 89 12.46 -29.65 19.26
CA MET A 89 12.88 -29.79 20.66
C MET A 89 12.31 -31.06 21.31
N THR A 90 11.04 -31.36 21.04
CA THR A 90 10.35 -32.55 21.56
C THR A 90 10.99 -33.84 21.05
N ARG A 91 11.36 -33.91 19.76
CA ARG A 91 12.01 -35.10 19.16
C ARG A 91 13.44 -35.31 19.66
N ASN A 92 14.21 -34.25 19.87
CA ASN A 92 15.60 -34.36 20.29
C ASN A 92 15.73 -34.84 21.75
N ASN A 93 14.76 -34.50 22.60
CA ASN A 93 14.76 -34.92 24.02
C ASN A 93 14.33 -36.39 24.21
N SER A 94 13.53 -36.95 23.30
CA SER A 94 13.14 -38.37 23.32
C SER A 94 14.23 -39.35 22.87
N ILE A 95 15.27 -38.88 22.16
CA ILE A 95 16.38 -39.73 21.67
C ILE A 95 17.53 -39.82 22.71
N ARG A 96 17.57 -38.90 23.68
CA ARG A 96 18.63 -38.84 24.71
C ARG A 96 18.31 -39.58 26.02
N ARG A 97 17.21 -40.34 26.10
CA ARG A 97 16.86 -41.16 27.27
C ARG A 97 16.97 -42.65 26.97
#